data_AF-M0LBW4-F1
#
_entry.id   AF-M0LBW4-F1
#
_cell.length_a   1.000
_cell.length_b   1.000
_cell.length_c   1.000
_cell.angle_alpha   90.00
_cell.angle_beta   90.00
_cell.angle_gamma   90.00
#
_symmetry.space_group_name_H-M   'P 1'
#
loop_
_entity.id
_entity.type
_entity.pdbx_description
1 polymer ?
#
loop_
_entity_poly.entity_id
_entity_poly.type
_entity_poly.pdbx_seq_one_letter_code
_entity_poly.pdbx_strand_id
1 'polypeptide(L)' 'MGYNCTNCDESFQSAAGVTQHVALHHNTCAVCDEGFDDVGSLQSHIHENH' A
#
# COMPACT_ATOMS: atom_id res chain seq x y z
N MET A 1 -9.80 -14.61 -10.56
CA MET A 1 -9.82 -13.93 -9.25
C MET A 1 -8.97 -12.68 -9.41
N GLY A 2 -9.58 -11.49 -9.44
CA GLY A 2 -8.85 -10.23 -9.54
C GLY A 2 -8.30 -9.80 -8.18
N TYR A 3 -7.19 -9.09 -8.18
CA TYR A 3 -6.62 -8.48 -6.99
C TYR A 3 -7.11 -7.04 -6.94
N ASN A 4 -7.99 -6.74 -6.00
CA ASN A 4 -8.56 -5.40 -5.87
C ASN A 4 -7.78 -4.65 -4.80
N CYS A 5 -7.53 -3.37 -5.03
CA CYS A 5 -7.02 -2.52 -3.98
C CYS A 5 -8.10 -2.37 -2.89
N THR A 6 -7.72 -2.44 -1.62
CA THR A 6 -8.61 -2.17 -0.48
C THR A 6 -8.80 -0.68 -0.23
N ASN A 7 -7.90 0.15 -0.75
CA ASN A 7 -7.86 1.59 -0.53
C ASN A 7 -8.48 2.39 -1.69
N CYS A 8 -8.79 1.77 -2.83
CA CYS A 8 -9.50 2.39 -3.96
C CYS A 8 -10.25 1.33 -4.79
N ASP A 9 -11.09 1.78 -5.72
CA ASP A 9 -11.87 0.90 -6.62
C ASP A 9 -11.04 0.32 -7.79
N GLU A 10 -9.70 0.36 -7.69
CA GLU A 10 -8.81 -0.11 -8.75
C GLU A 10 -8.55 -1.62 -8.64
N SER A 11 -8.77 -2.33 -9.75
CA SER A 11 -8.66 -3.77 -9.83
C SER A 11 -7.54 -4.19 -10.77
N PHE A 12 -6.70 -5.12 -10.31
CA PHE A 12 -5.52 -5.59 -11.02
C PHE A 12 -5.63 -7.08 -11.32
N GLN A 13 -4.95 -7.49 -12.39
CA GLN A 13 -4.89 -8.88 -12.81
C GLN A 13 -3.91 -9.72 -11.97
N SER A 14 -3.07 -9.06 -11.14
CA SER A 14 -1.99 -9.70 -10.39
C SER A 14 -1.75 -9.02 -9.03
N ALA A 15 -1.35 -9.79 -8.02
CA ALA A 15 -1.00 -9.28 -6.69
C ALA A 15 0.11 -8.21 -6.75
N ALA A 16 1.12 -8.42 -7.59
CA ALA A 16 2.21 -7.47 -7.79
C ALA A 16 1.72 -6.10 -8.30
N GLY A 17 0.62 -6.08 -9.07
CA GLY A 17 0.00 -4.84 -9.56
C GLY A 17 -0.64 -4.04 -8.43
N VAL A 18 -1.42 -4.70 -7.56
CA VAL A 18 -1.96 -4.07 -6.34
C VAL A 18 -0.84 -3.57 -5.44
N THR A 19 0.17 -4.38 -5.16
CA THR A 19 1.25 -3.99 -4.23
C THR A 19 2.00 -2.75 -4.72
N GLN A 20 2.33 -2.69 -6.01
CA GLN A 20 2.99 -1.51 -6.58
C GLN A 20 2.05 -0.29 -6.58
N HIS A 21 0.77 -0.48 -6.89
CA HIS A 21 -0.21 0.60 -6.85
C HIS A 21 -0.33 1.18 -5.44
N VAL A 22 -0.53 0.35 -4.40
CA VAL A 22 -0.74 0.82 -3.02
C VAL A 22 0.49 1.58 -2.51
N ALA A 23 1.69 1.08 -2.83
CA ALA A 23 2.95 1.72 -2.45
C ALA A 23 3.19 3.07 -3.14
N LEU A 24 2.68 3.28 -4.36
CA LEU A 24 2.85 4.53 -5.13
C LEU A 24 1.68 5.50 -4.96
N HIS A 25 0.48 5.00 -4.71
CA HIS A 25 -0.77 5.77 -4.78
C HIS A 25 -1.29 6.17 -3.40
N HIS A 26 -1.09 5.35 -2.36
CA HIS A 26 -1.79 5.53 -1.08
C HIS A 26 -0.87 5.81 0.12
N ASN A 27 0.45 5.92 -0.08
CA ASN A 27 1.41 6.11 1.01
C ASN A 27 1.14 5.13 2.19
N THR A 28 0.69 3.91 1.89
CA THR A 28 0.16 2.95 2.87
C THR A 28 1.16 1.83 3.09
N CYS A 29 1.32 1.39 4.34
CA CYS A 29 2.19 0.27 4.68
C CYS A 29 1.62 -1.04 4.13
N ALA A 30 2.36 -1.71 3.25
CA ALA A 30 1.93 -3.00 2.69
C ALA A 30 1.91 -4.16 3.70
N VAL A 31 2.45 -3.98 4.90
CA VAL A 31 2.51 -5.03 5.94
C VAL A 31 1.30 -4.98 6.86
N CYS A 32 0.87 -3.78 7.27
CA CYS A 32 -0.26 -3.59 8.19
C CYS A 32 -1.44 -2.82 7.59
N ASP A 33 -1.37 -2.41 6.32
CA ASP A 33 -2.35 -1.59 5.59
C ASP A 33 -2.64 -0.23 6.24
N GLU A 34 -1.69 0.30 7.04
CA GLU A 34 -1.85 1.61 7.68
C GLU A 34 -1.48 2.74 6.71
N GLY A 35 -2.39 3.72 6.56
CA GLY A 35 -2.21 4.86 5.66
C GLY A 35 -1.47 6.01 6.31
N PHE A 36 -0.56 6.65 5.56
CA PHE A 36 0.24 7.77 6.04
C PHE A 36 0.08 8.99 5.16
N ASP A 37 0.17 10.18 5.75
CA ASP A 37 0.05 11.44 5.02
C ASP A 37 1.28 11.76 4.14
N ASP A 38 2.45 11.20 4.48
CA ASP A 38 3.70 11.43 3.75
C ASP A 38 4.60 10.18 3.76
N VAL A 39 5.43 10.07 2.72
CA VAL A 39 6.38 8.96 2.53
C VAL A 39 7.39 8.87 3.69
N GLY A 40 7.77 9.98 4.32
CA GLY A 40 8.65 9.99 5.48
C GLY A 40 8.03 9.28 6.70
N SER A 41 6.74 9.51 6.94
CA SER A 41 6.00 8.85 8.02
C SER A 41 5.86 7.35 7.74
N LEU A 42 5.59 6.96 6.50
CA LEU A 42 5.56 5.56 6.08
C LEU A 42 6.92 4.87 6.29
N GLN A 43 8.02 5.50 5.86
CA GLN A 43 9.38 4.98 6.02
C GLN A 43 9.74 4.76 7.50
N SER A 44 9.49 5.75 8.36
CA SER A 44 9.70 5.59 9.81
C SER A 44 8.80 4.53 10.40
N HIS A 45 7.54 4.44 9.98
CA HIS A 45 6.64 3.39 10.43
C HIS A 45 7.18 2.00 10.06
N ILE A 46 7.61 1.78 8.82
CA ILE A 46 8.18 0.50 8.38
C ILE A 46 9.44 0.17 9.17
N HIS A 47 10.29 1.15 9.47
CA HIS A 47 11.54 0.91 10.22
C HIS A 47 11.33 0.59 11.70
N GLU A 48 10.34 1.21 12.33
CA GLU A 48 10.12 1.11 13.77
C GLU A 48 9.04 0.08 14.17
N ASN A 49 8.08 -0.21 13.28
CA ASN A 49 6.96 -1.11 13.56
C ASN A 49 7.08 -2.47 12.86
N HIS A 50 7.98 -2.63 11.88
CA HIS A 50 8.18 -3.84 11.09
C HIS A 50 9.66 -4.20 10.89
#